data_AF-A0A7C0Y6I1-F1
#
_entry.id   AF-A0A7C0Y6I1-F1
#
_cell.length_a   1.000
_cell.length_b   1.000
_cell.length_c   1.000
_cell.angle_alpha   90.00
_cell.angle_beta   90.00
_cell.angle_gamma   90.00
#
_symmetry.space_group_name_H-M   'P 1'
#
loop_
_entity.id
_entity.type
_entity.pdbx_description
1 polymer ?
#
loop_
_entity_poly.entity_id
_entity_poly.type
_entity_poly.pdbx_seq_one_letter_code
_entity_poly.pdbx_strand_id
1 'polypeptide(L)'
;MRITICSSLDFTYKIGDIRKRLIKQGHEVLIPKTAEMILNGKLAFEQIMREKETGEISNRAIRQDAIREHFRKIKKSDAILVLNFDKKGIKNYIGGSVFLEMGFAYILNKKIFLLNEIPDMIYKDEIKAMQPIVLKGDLSEIK
;
A
#
# COMPACT_ATOMS: atom_id res chain seq x y z
N MET A 1 14.81 9.01 0.86
CA MET A 1 14.04 8.51 2.03
C MET A 1 13.72 7.03 1.88
N ARG A 2 13.39 6.35 2.98
CA ARG A 2 12.81 4.99 2.97
C ARG A 2 11.28 5.07 2.94
N ILE A 3 10.65 4.42 1.95
CA ILE A 3 9.22 4.47 1.69
C ILE A 3 8.63 3.06 1.78
N THR A 4 7.54 2.90 2.54
CA THR A 4 6.74 1.68 2.48
C THR A 4 5.54 1.89 1.55
N ILE A 5 5.37 1.04 0.54
CA ILE A 5 4.20 1.08 -0.34
C ILE A 5 3.03 0.33 0.31
N CYS A 6 1.89 1.01 0.41
CA CYS A 6 0.62 0.47 0.89
C CYS A 6 -0.37 0.39 -0.29
N SER A 7 -0.80 -0.80 -0.68
CA SER A 7 -1.76 -0.97 -1.78
C SER A 7 -2.39 -2.37 -1.78
N SER A 8 -3.52 -2.49 -2.49
CA SER A 8 -4.19 -3.78 -2.69
C SER A 8 -3.30 -4.73 -3.51
N LEU A 9 -3.23 -6.00 -3.11
CA LEU A 9 -2.46 -7.02 -3.83
C LEU A 9 -2.90 -7.23 -5.29
N ASP A 10 -4.10 -6.83 -5.69
CA ASP A 10 -4.56 -6.82 -7.10
C ASP A 10 -3.66 -5.95 -7.98
N PHE A 11 -2.97 -4.98 -7.38
CA PHE A 11 -2.07 -4.06 -8.07
C PHE A 11 -0.60 -4.47 -7.94
N THR A 12 -0.30 -5.75 -7.66
CA THR A 12 1.08 -6.23 -7.41
C THR A 12 2.07 -5.82 -8.50
N TYR A 13 1.72 -5.92 -9.77
CA TYR A 13 2.63 -5.51 -10.85
C TYR A 13 2.84 -3.99 -10.88
N LYS A 14 1.79 -3.19 -10.66
CA LYS A 14 1.92 -1.73 -10.51
C LYS A 14 2.76 -1.35 -9.29
N ILE A 15 2.65 -2.09 -8.17
CA ILE A 15 3.54 -1.93 -7.01
C ILE A 15 4.99 -2.14 -7.43
N GLY A 16 5.27 -3.18 -8.22
CA GLY A 16 6.60 -3.45 -8.77
C GLY A 16 7.14 -2.32 -9.65
N ASP A 17 6.30 -1.75 -10.52
CA ASP A 17 6.71 -0.66 -11.41
C ASP A 17 6.97 0.65 -10.65
N ILE A 18 6.09 1.00 -9.70
CA ILE A 18 6.28 2.18 -8.84
C ILE A 18 7.52 2.01 -7.95
N ARG A 19 7.75 0.80 -7.40
CA ARG A 19 8.96 0.48 -6.64
C ARG A 19 10.22 0.77 -7.47
N LYS A 20 10.28 0.33 -8.73
CA LYS A 20 11.43 0.58 -9.62
C LYS A 20 11.65 2.08 -9.86
N ARG A 21 10.57 2.85 -10.08
CA ARG A 21 10.63 4.31 -10.30
C ARG A 21 11.18 5.05 -9.08
N LEU A 22 10.68 4.74 -7.89
CA LEU A 22 11.14 5.34 -6.63
C LEU A 22 12.60 4.98 -6.33
N ILE A 23 13.02 3.73 -6.59
CA ILE A 23 14.43 3.33 -6.44
C ILE A 23 15.33 4.13 -7.37
N LYS A 24 14.91 4.36 -8.62
CA LYS A 24 15.65 5.19 -9.59
C LYS A 24 15.79 6.65 -9.14
N GLN A 25 14.85 7.15 -8.32
CA GLN A 25 14.90 8.47 -7.70
C GLN A 25 15.76 8.51 -6.41
N GLY A 26 16.39 7.39 -6.03
CA GLY A 26 17.27 7.32 -4.85
C GLY A 26 16.56 6.97 -3.55
N HIS A 27 15.32 6.48 -3.60
CA HIS A 27 14.60 6.02 -2.41
C HIS A 27 14.86 4.54 -2.11
N GLU A 28 14.88 4.19 -0.83
CA GLU A 28 14.76 2.80 -0.40
C GLU A 28 13.28 2.43 -0.32
N VAL A 29 12.86 1.30 -0.90
CA VAL A 29 11.42 0.98 -1.01
C VAL A 29 11.11 -0.40 -0.44
N LEU A 30 10.19 -0.43 0.53
CA LEU A 30 9.62 -1.63 1.12
C LEU A 30 8.21 -1.86 0.55
N ILE A 31 7.87 -3.11 0.27
CA ILE A 31 6.55 -3.48 -0.29
C ILE A 31 5.91 -4.61 0.53
N PRO A 32 4.60 -4.90 0.38
CA PRO A 32 3.96 -6.02 1.05
C PRO A 32 4.69 -7.34 0.74
N LYS A 33 4.90 -8.19 1.75
CA LYS A 33 5.66 -9.45 1.59
C LYS A 33 5.07 -10.35 0.50
N THR A 34 3.74 -10.44 0.43
CA THR A 34 3.06 -11.23 -0.60
C THR A 34 3.33 -10.68 -2.01
N ALA A 35 3.31 -9.36 -2.19
CA ALA A 35 3.66 -8.74 -3.47
C ALA A 35 5.12 -9.05 -3.86
N GLU A 36 6.04 -9.00 -2.90
CA GLU A 36 7.44 -9.37 -3.13
C GLU A 36 7.62 -10.84 -3.53
N MET A 37 6.89 -11.76 -2.89
CA MET A 37 6.90 -13.18 -3.26
C MET A 37 6.40 -13.40 -4.69
N ILE A 38 5.35 -12.69 -5.09
CA ILE A 38 4.81 -12.76 -6.46
C ILE A 38 5.82 -12.22 -7.48
N LEU A 39 6.35 -11.02 -7.24
CA LEU A 39 7.30 -10.38 -8.16
C LEU A 39 8.61 -11.17 -8.35
N ASN A 40 8.99 -11.97 -7.35
CA ASN A 40 10.17 -12.84 -7.40
C ASN A 40 9.85 -14.28 -7.86
N GLY A 41 8.64 -14.56 -8.33
CA GLY A 41 8.24 -15.88 -8.84
C GLY A 41 8.08 -16.96 -7.76
N LYS A 42 8.09 -16.60 -6.47
CA LYS A 42 7.92 -17.55 -5.34
C LYS A 42 6.45 -17.86 -5.05
N LEU A 43 5.52 -17.12 -5.65
CA LEU A 43 4.08 -17.28 -5.46
C LEU A 43 3.35 -16.85 -6.73
N ALA A 44 2.34 -17.61 -7.16
CA ALA A 44 1.52 -17.24 -8.31
C ALA A 44 0.55 -16.10 -7.94
N PHE A 45 0.37 -15.14 -8.85
CA PHE A 45 -0.58 -14.03 -8.65
C PHE A 45 -2.02 -14.53 -8.60
N GLU A 46 -2.36 -15.50 -9.46
CA GLU A 46 -3.67 -16.11 -9.61
C GLU A 46 -4.09 -16.85 -8.34
N GLN A 47 -3.14 -17.47 -7.65
CA GLN A 47 -3.39 -18.10 -6.35
C GLN A 47 -3.88 -17.06 -5.34
N ILE A 48 -3.24 -15.89 -5.27
CA ILE A 48 -3.65 -14.82 -4.36
C ILE A 48 -5.01 -14.23 -4.75
N MET A 49 -5.31 -14.12 -6.05
CA MET A 49 -6.63 -13.66 -6.47
C MET A 49 -7.72 -14.65 -6.06
N ARG A 50 -7.49 -15.96 -6.28
CA ARG A 50 -8.42 -17.01 -5.86
C ARG A 50 -8.67 -17.00 -4.35
N GLU A 51 -7.62 -16.91 -3.54
CA GLU A 51 -7.76 -16.82 -2.08
C GLU A 51 -8.58 -15.61 -1.61
N LYS A 52 -8.54 -14.51 -2.37
CA LYS A 52 -9.36 -13.32 -2.07
C LYS A 52 -10.82 -13.54 -2.42
N GLU A 53 -11.10 -14.23 -3.52
CA GLU A 53 -12.46 -14.56 -3.95
C GLU A 53 -13.10 -15.58 -3.03
N THR A 54 -12.35 -16.58 -2.56
CA THR A 54 -12.83 -17.63 -1.63
C THR A 54 -12.85 -17.18 -0.17
N GLY A 55 -12.29 -16.01 0.16
CA GLY A 55 -12.18 -15.50 1.53
C GLY A 55 -11.01 -16.08 2.35
N GLU A 56 -10.23 -17.00 1.77
CA GLU A 56 -9.09 -17.67 2.40
C GLU A 56 -7.85 -16.76 2.56
N ILE A 57 -7.86 -15.56 1.98
CA ILE A 57 -6.78 -14.58 2.12
C ILE A 57 -6.50 -14.23 3.60
N SER A 58 -7.54 -14.30 4.44
CA SER A 58 -7.44 -14.13 5.90
C SER A 58 -6.57 -15.22 6.54
N ASN A 59 -6.74 -16.49 6.15
CA ASN A 59 -5.91 -17.61 6.62
C ASN A 59 -4.44 -17.39 6.26
N ARG A 60 -4.15 -16.89 5.06
CA ARG A 60 -2.78 -16.49 4.68
C ARG A 60 -2.28 -15.35 5.57
N ALA A 61 -3.06 -14.30 5.76
CA ALA A 61 -2.68 -13.16 6.56
C ALA A 61 -2.35 -13.57 8.02
N ILE A 62 -3.12 -14.50 8.60
CA ILE A 62 -2.87 -15.08 9.93
C ILE A 62 -1.56 -15.86 9.94
N ARG A 63 -1.39 -16.83 9.02
CA ARG A 63 -0.17 -17.66 8.95
C ARG A 63 1.11 -16.83 8.78
N GLN A 64 1.03 -15.72 8.06
CA GLN A 64 2.17 -14.84 7.78
C GLN A 64 2.33 -13.70 8.79
N ASP A 65 1.41 -13.56 9.76
CA ASP A 65 1.30 -12.39 10.65
C ASP A 65 1.37 -11.08 9.84
N ALA A 66 0.67 -11.05 8.71
CA ALA A 66 0.89 -10.08 7.63
C ALA A 66 0.71 -8.63 8.09
N ILE A 67 -0.23 -8.38 9.01
CA ILE A 67 -0.47 -7.05 9.59
C ILE A 67 0.77 -6.58 10.37
N ARG A 68 1.31 -7.40 11.28
CA ARG A 68 2.50 -7.00 12.06
C ARG A 68 3.76 -7.00 11.20
N GLU A 69 3.87 -7.89 10.23
CA GLU A 69 4.96 -7.89 9.25
C GLU A 69 5.02 -6.56 8.51
N HIS A 70 3.88 -6.10 7.96
CA HIS A 70 3.84 -4.85 7.23
C HIS A 70 3.96 -3.63 8.15
N PHE A 71 3.37 -3.67 9.35
CA PHE A 71 3.59 -2.65 10.37
C PHE A 71 5.08 -2.46 10.70
N ARG A 72 5.87 -3.55 10.81
CA ARG A 72 7.32 -3.45 11.02
C ARG A 72 8.03 -2.74 9.86
N LYS A 73 7.53 -2.83 8.63
CA LYS A 73 8.04 -2.07 7.48
C LYS A 73 7.68 -0.59 7.60
N ILE A 74 6.42 -0.28 7.88
CA ILE A 74 5.94 1.10 8.12
C ILE A 74 6.74 1.78 9.24
N LYS A 75 7.00 1.06 10.34
CA LYS A 75 7.80 1.56 11.46
C LYS A 75 9.23 1.93 11.06
N LYS A 76 9.84 1.14 10.16
CA LYS A 76 11.21 1.35 9.67
C LYS A 76 11.33 2.44 8.61
N SER A 77 10.24 2.81 7.93
CA SER A 77 10.23 3.84 6.88
C SER A 77 10.08 5.26 7.41
N ASP A 78 10.45 6.24 6.59
CA ASP A 78 10.24 7.66 6.82
C ASP A 78 8.82 8.09 6.40
N ALA A 79 8.28 7.41 5.39
CA ALA A 79 6.99 7.69 4.80
C ALA A 79 6.28 6.42 4.31
N ILE A 80 4.96 6.52 4.13
CA ILE A 80 4.19 5.57 3.32
C ILE A 80 3.76 6.22 2.00
N LEU A 81 3.70 5.42 0.94
CA LEU A 81 3.03 5.78 -0.31
C LEU A 81 1.84 4.85 -0.53
N VAL A 82 0.66 5.42 -0.50
CA VAL A 82 -0.59 4.72 -0.79
C VAL A 82 -0.87 4.77 -2.28
N LEU A 83 -0.92 3.60 -2.92
CA LEU A 83 -1.33 3.50 -4.32
C LEU A 83 -2.83 3.22 -4.39
N ASN A 84 -3.60 4.30 -4.30
CA ASN A 84 -5.05 4.33 -4.35
C ASN A 84 -5.56 4.37 -5.80
N PHE A 85 -5.42 3.27 -6.53
CA PHE A 85 -6.00 3.11 -7.87
C PHE A 85 -7.51 2.83 -7.79
N ASP A 86 -8.23 3.10 -8.88
CA ASP A 86 -9.63 2.76 -9.02
C ASP A 86 -9.88 1.26 -8.82
N LYS A 87 -10.91 0.92 -8.05
CA LYS A 87 -11.26 -0.47 -7.75
C LYS A 87 -12.72 -0.59 -7.31
N LYS A 88 -13.39 -1.70 -7.65
CA LYS A 88 -14.78 -1.99 -7.25
C LYS A 88 -15.77 -0.87 -7.65
N GLY A 89 -15.53 -0.22 -8.79
CA GLY A 89 -16.35 0.93 -9.23
C GLY A 89 -16.13 2.22 -8.43
N ILE A 90 -15.18 2.24 -7.48
CA ILE A 90 -14.86 3.40 -6.66
C ILE A 90 -13.56 4.03 -7.16
N LYS A 91 -13.61 5.32 -7.48
CA LYS A 91 -12.46 6.11 -7.91
C LYS A 91 -11.48 6.30 -6.74
N ASN A 92 -10.19 6.16 -7.00
CA ASN A 92 -9.10 6.32 -6.03
C ASN A 92 -9.24 5.44 -4.77
N TYR A 93 -9.77 4.23 -4.93
CA TYR A 93 -10.17 3.36 -3.82
C TYR A 93 -9.03 3.11 -2.81
N ILE A 94 -9.36 3.20 -1.52
CA ILE A 94 -8.52 2.77 -0.40
C ILE A 94 -9.26 1.64 0.30
N GLY A 95 -8.65 0.46 0.43
CA GLY A 95 -9.29 -0.68 1.12
C GLY A 95 -9.04 -0.66 2.63
N GLY A 96 -9.83 -1.41 3.40
CA GLY A 96 -9.71 -1.47 4.86
C GLY A 96 -8.30 -1.79 5.39
N SER A 97 -7.56 -2.70 4.74
CA SER A 97 -6.15 -2.96 5.09
C SER A 97 -5.27 -1.72 4.93
N VAL A 98 -5.40 -1.04 3.80
CA VAL A 98 -4.62 0.16 3.49
C VAL A 98 -5.01 1.32 4.42
N PHE A 99 -6.29 1.47 4.73
CA PHE A 99 -6.76 2.44 5.71
C PHE A 99 -6.16 2.20 7.11
N LEU A 100 -6.11 0.94 7.55
CA LEU A 100 -5.44 0.55 8.80
C LEU A 100 -3.93 0.89 8.77
N GLU A 101 -3.26 0.62 7.65
CA GLU A 101 -1.85 0.96 7.43
C GLU A 101 -1.60 2.48 7.48
N MET A 102 -2.50 3.29 6.95
CA MET A 102 -2.47 4.76 7.10
C MET A 102 -2.57 5.17 8.56
N GLY A 103 -3.47 4.56 9.33
CA GLY A 103 -3.57 4.77 10.77
C GLY A 103 -2.26 4.47 11.51
N PHE A 104 -1.58 3.37 11.17
CA PHE A 104 -0.27 3.04 11.73
C PHE A 104 0.79 4.08 11.39
N ALA A 105 0.82 4.57 10.16
CA ALA A 105 1.74 5.61 9.73
C ALA A 105 1.49 6.92 10.50
N TYR A 106 0.22 7.30 10.68
CA TYR A 106 -0.19 8.52 11.38
C TYR A 106 0.27 8.52 12.84
N ILE A 107 -0.02 7.46 13.61
CA ILE A 107 0.39 7.38 15.03
C ILE A 107 1.92 7.34 15.21
N LEU A 108 2.65 6.93 14.17
CA LEU A 108 4.11 6.90 14.15
C LEU A 108 4.73 8.18 13.59
N ASN A 109 3.92 9.22 13.35
CA ASN A 109 4.32 10.51 12.78
C ASN A 109 5.09 10.38 11.46
N LYS A 110 4.66 9.43 10.61
CA LYS A 110 5.23 9.22 9.27
C LYS A 110 4.55 10.12 8.25
N LYS A 111 5.28 10.55 7.22
CA LYS A 111 4.66 11.22 6.08
C LYS A 111 3.73 10.23 5.36
N ILE A 112 2.54 10.68 5.01
CA ILE A 112 1.56 9.87 4.27
C ILE A 112 1.38 10.51 2.90
N PHE A 113 1.76 9.80 1.84
CA PHE A 113 1.52 10.20 0.47
C PHE A 113 0.36 9.40 -0.12
N LEU A 114 -0.56 10.06 -0.81
CA LEU A 114 -1.54 9.40 -1.69
C LEU A 114 -1.13 9.64 -3.14
N LEU A 115 -1.09 8.57 -3.94
CA LEU A 115 -0.81 8.70 -5.37
C LEU A 115 -1.86 9.56 -6.07
N ASN A 116 -3.14 9.33 -5.78
CA ASN A 116 -4.29 10.04 -6.34
C ASN A 116 -5.11 10.75 -5.26
N GLU A 117 -6.11 11.52 -5.66
CA GLU A 117 -7.03 12.25 -4.77
C GLU A 117 -7.70 11.36 -3.71
N ILE A 118 -8.10 11.96 -2.59
CA ILE A 118 -8.82 11.27 -1.51
C ILE A 118 -10.15 10.71 -2.06
N PRO A 119 -10.41 9.39 -1.91
CA PRO A 119 -11.63 8.80 -2.44
C PRO A 119 -12.87 9.21 -1.66
N ASP A 120 -14.03 9.07 -2.29
CA ASP A 120 -15.32 9.21 -1.63
C ASP A 120 -15.72 7.87 -0.99
N MET A 121 -15.45 7.74 0.32
CA MET A 121 -15.69 6.52 1.10
C MET A 121 -16.27 6.87 2.47
N ILE A 122 -16.86 5.88 3.15
CA ILE A 122 -17.49 6.08 4.47
C ILE A 122 -16.53 6.60 5.55
N TYR A 123 -15.22 6.44 5.37
CA TYR A 123 -14.15 6.89 6.28
C TYR A 123 -13.28 8.00 5.67
N LYS A 124 -13.88 8.81 4.78
CA LYS A 124 -13.20 9.92 4.09
C LYS A 124 -12.69 10.97 5.07
N ASP A 125 -13.45 11.27 6.11
CA ASP A 125 -13.09 12.32 7.07
C ASP A 125 -11.91 11.90 7.93
N GLU A 126 -11.78 10.62 8.28
CA GLU A 126 -10.58 10.07 8.93
C GLU A 126 -9.37 10.14 8.01
N ILE A 127 -9.53 9.85 6.70
CA ILE A 127 -8.44 10.03 5.73
C ILE A 127 -7.98 11.48 5.68
N LYS A 128 -8.90 12.45 5.66
CA LYS A 128 -8.55 13.89 5.70
C LYS A 128 -7.89 14.28 7.02
N ALA A 129 -8.35 13.75 8.15
CA ALA A 129 -7.80 14.04 9.48
C ALA A 129 -6.34 13.58 9.61
N MET A 130 -5.94 12.52 8.88
CA MET A 130 -4.56 12.08 8.77
C MET A 130 -3.67 13.00 7.91
N GLN A 131 -4.25 14.02 7.27
CA GLN A 131 -3.58 15.07 6.49
C GLN A 131 -2.55 14.53 5.47
N PRO A 132 -2.94 13.60 4.58
CA PRO A 132 -2.02 13.08 3.59
C PRO A 132 -1.64 14.12 2.54
N ILE A 133 -0.45 13.97 1.98
CA ILE A 133 0.02 14.74 0.83
C ILE A 133 -0.45 14.04 -0.45
N VAL A 134 -1.28 14.71 -1.24
CA VAL A 134 -1.82 14.18 -2.50
C VAL A 134 -0.89 14.51 -3.65
N LEU A 135 -0.39 13.49 -4.36
CA LEU A 135 0.62 13.62 -5.42
C LEU A 135 0.05 13.87 -6.82
N LYS A 136 -1.25 13.62 -7.02
CA LYS A 136 -1.91 13.72 -8.35
C LYS A 136 -1.18 12.93 -9.46
N GLY A 137 -0.60 11.79 -9.10
CA GLY A 137 0.14 10.90 -9.99
C GLY A 137 1.63 11.24 -10.15
N ASP A 138 2.09 12.37 -9.63
CA ASP A 138 3.48 12.81 -9.77
C ASP A 138 4.36 12.32 -8.61
N LEU A 139 5.15 11.30 -8.88
CA LEU A 139 6.11 10.76 -7.91
C LEU A 139 7.32 11.66 -7.68
N SER A 140 7.57 12.66 -8.54
CA SER A 140 8.73 13.55 -8.40
C SER A 140 8.61 14.53 -7.22
N GLU A 141 7.39 14.73 -6.72
CA GLU A 141 7.09 15.51 -5.52
C GLU A 141 7.56 14.82 -4.22
N ILE A 142 7.98 13.56 -4.29
CA ILE A 142 8.58 12.86 -3.16
C ILE A 142 10.08 13.18 -3.11
N LYS A 143 10.47 14.09 -2.22
CA LYS A 143 11.87 14.51 -1.99
C LYS A 143 12.47 13.83 -0.75
#